data_AF-A0A9P6TPM8-F1
#
_entry.id   AF-A0A9P6TPM8-F1
#
_cell.length_a   1.000
_cell.length_b   1.000
_cell.length_c   1.000
_cell.angle_alpha   90.00
_cell.angle_beta   90.00
_cell.angle_gamma   90.00
#
_symmetry.space_group_name_H-M   'P 1'
#
loop_
_entity.id
_entity.type
_entity.pdbx_description
1 polymer ?
#
loop_
_entity_poly.entity_id
_entity_poly.type
_entity_poly.pdbx_seq_one_letter_code
_entity_poly.pdbx_strand_id
1 'polypeptide(L)'
;MRDDDISGRSEADDGSGDAVAGGRDFAQALDVLRPRAAPPGIVLRNRDFLADAGDLADRSVDLILADPPYGLGKDYGNDSDKRNGQDFIAWTCRWLELALPKLKPSGSLYVFCTWQYAPEIFCFLKRRLTMINEIIWNRRVPSMGGTTRRFTSVHDNIGFFAVSKDYYFDLDAVRIPYDPVTKKARSRRIFEGSKWLELGCNPKDVWSVSRLHRQHAERVAHPTQKPLEIIDRMVLSSCPPGGLVLDPFMGSGTTAVACARHQRCFVGYEINPEYCALARRRLAELEAGRATLDETSYHFAALACDNRKGLIPFMTAGDPDPARTVEFMHALAAGGADVIELGVPFSDPMADGPVIQRSSERALARGVTLRRVLDDVRAFRVQDATTPVVLMGYANPIERMGRDAFGAAARDAGVDGVLVVDYPPEEAAGFADAMRGYGIDPIFLLAPTSTDERIAAIGRVASGYVYYVSLKGVTGAANLDVSSIASKMPAIKARVPLPIGVGFGIRDAATARAVAEVSDAVVMGSRIVQLLEQTPGQDAAHVLKAFVADVRHALDEAA
;
A
#
# COMPACT_ATOMS: atom_id res chain seq x y z
N MET A 1 59.15 41.13 32.92
CA MET A 1 59.62 39.75 33.19
C MET A 1 59.25 38.95 31.96
N ARG A 2 60.22 38.92 31.02
CA ARG A 2 60.32 38.27 29.71
C ARG A 2 59.21 38.48 28.66
N ASP A 3 59.58 39.38 27.75
CA ASP A 3 59.24 39.48 26.32
C ASP A 3 59.67 38.24 25.50
N ASP A 4 59.36 38.31 24.20
CA ASP A 4 59.89 37.56 23.02
C ASP A 4 58.90 36.56 22.39
N ASP A 5 58.68 36.48 21.07
CA ASP A 5 58.96 37.36 19.94
C ASP A 5 58.19 36.84 18.70
N ILE A 6 57.54 37.77 17.99
CA ILE A 6 57.60 38.05 16.54
C ILE A 6 57.41 36.95 15.44
N SER A 7 56.35 37.22 14.64
CA SER A 7 56.23 37.18 13.15
C SER A 7 56.12 35.88 12.34
N GLY A 8 55.10 35.91 11.46
CA GLY A 8 55.35 35.91 10.01
C GLY A 8 54.72 34.78 9.21
N ARG A 9 53.58 35.04 8.57
CA ARG A 9 53.41 35.12 7.10
C ARG A 9 51.94 35.05 6.69
N SER A 10 51.56 35.97 5.81
CA SER A 10 50.38 35.91 4.95
C SER A 10 50.57 34.86 3.87
N GLU A 11 49.50 34.14 3.50
CA GLU A 11 48.93 34.13 2.15
C GLU A 11 47.68 33.24 2.13
N ALA A 12 46.78 33.59 1.21
CA ALA A 12 45.43 33.10 1.09
C ALA A 12 45.35 31.60 0.77
N ASP A 13 44.32 30.94 1.29
CA ASP A 13 43.61 29.93 0.52
C ASP A 13 42.11 30.03 0.80
N ASP A 14 41.37 30.30 -0.26
CA ASP A 14 39.91 30.33 -0.32
C ASP A 14 39.40 28.91 -0.15
N GLY A 15 38.91 28.60 1.05
CA GLY A 15 38.19 27.37 1.35
C GLY A 15 36.84 27.69 1.95
N SER A 16 35.84 27.91 1.09
CA SER A 16 34.42 27.96 1.45
C SER A 16 34.05 26.75 2.31
N GLY A 17 33.95 26.97 3.62
CA GLY A 17 33.45 25.99 4.58
C GLY A 17 31.95 25.84 4.44
N ASP A 18 31.52 24.98 3.53
CA ASP A 18 30.15 24.46 3.47
C ASP A 18 29.84 23.70 4.76
N ALA A 19 29.26 24.40 5.73
CA ALA A 19 28.53 23.81 6.84
C ALA A 19 27.13 23.40 6.37
N VAL A 20 27.05 22.40 5.47
CA VAL A 20 25.79 21.76 5.06
C VAL A 20 25.94 20.24 5.16
N ALA A 21 25.81 19.70 6.37
CA ALA A 21 25.62 18.26 6.56
C ALA A 21 24.94 17.97 7.91
N GLY A 22 23.63 18.22 7.98
CA GLY A 22 22.81 17.85 9.15
C GLY A 22 21.30 17.92 8.91
N GLY A 23 20.87 17.90 7.65
CA GLY A 23 19.45 18.08 7.27
C GLY A 23 18.90 17.02 6.34
N ARG A 24 19.64 15.91 6.11
CA ARG A 24 19.15 14.73 5.39
C ARG A 24 18.74 13.70 6.43
N ASP A 25 17.64 13.98 7.11
CA ASP A 25 17.13 13.19 8.23
C ASP A 25 15.60 13.15 8.13
N PHE A 26 15.02 11.97 8.32
CA PHE A 26 13.61 11.59 8.18
C PHE A 26 13.02 11.44 6.76
N ALA A 27 13.15 12.42 5.85
CA ALA A 27 12.47 12.37 4.54
C ALA A 27 12.95 11.23 3.61
N GLN A 28 14.23 10.85 3.68
CA GLN A 28 14.80 9.71 2.94
C GLN A 28 14.60 8.36 3.65
N ALA A 29 14.33 8.37 4.96
CA ALA A 29 13.98 7.14 5.70
C ALA A 29 12.52 6.72 5.47
N LEU A 30 11.68 7.65 4.97
CA LEU A 30 10.33 7.36 4.47
C LEU A 30 10.33 6.70 3.07
N ASP A 31 11.48 6.62 2.39
CA ASP A 31 11.61 6.07 1.04
C ASP A 31 11.85 4.53 1.01
N VAL A 32 11.70 3.86 2.15
CA VAL A 32 11.80 2.38 2.28
C VAL A 32 10.43 1.75 2.60
N LEU A 33 9.35 2.54 2.61
CA LEU A 33 7.99 2.02 2.66
C LEU A 33 7.32 2.22 1.31
N ARG A 34 7.23 1.11 0.56
CA ARG A 34 6.53 0.99 -0.72
C ARG A 34 5.17 1.70 -0.65
N PRO A 35 4.76 2.48 -1.67
CA PRO A 35 3.46 3.13 -1.70
C PRO A 35 2.35 2.06 -1.79
N ARG A 36 1.82 1.63 -0.64
CA ARG A 36 0.65 0.74 -0.52
C ARG A 36 -0.59 1.45 -1.09
N ALA A 37 -1.53 0.70 -1.67
CA ALA A 37 -2.77 1.18 -2.30
C ALA A 37 -3.68 2.06 -1.40
N ALA A 38 -4.63 2.80 -2.01
CA ALA A 38 -5.67 3.52 -1.28
C ALA A 38 -6.71 2.48 -0.86
N PRO A 39 -7.08 2.38 0.43
CA PRO A 39 -8.11 1.43 0.85
C PRO A 39 -9.51 1.93 0.45
N PRO A 40 -10.50 1.02 0.27
CA PRO A 40 -11.90 1.40 0.10
C PRO A 40 -12.36 2.15 1.35
N GLY A 41 -12.68 3.44 1.20
CA GLY A 41 -13.16 4.28 2.31
C GLY A 41 -12.57 5.70 2.40
N ILE A 42 -11.96 6.25 1.34
CA ILE A 42 -11.62 7.68 1.28
C ILE A 42 -12.83 8.47 0.78
N VAL A 43 -13.47 9.22 1.68
CA VAL A 43 -14.68 10.02 1.39
C VAL A 43 -14.36 11.50 1.50
N LEU A 44 -14.40 12.20 0.37
CA LEU A 44 -14.19 13.65 0.29
C LEU A 44 -15.53 14.37 0.12
N ARG A 45 -15.97 15.09 1.15
CA ARG A 45 -17.24 15.84 1.15
C ARG A 45 -16.98 17.32 0.89
N ASN A 46 -17.48 17.84 -0.23
CA ASN A 46 -17.52 19.27 -0.46
C ASN A 46 -18.72 19.89 0.29
N ARG A 47 -18.64 19.95 1.61
CA ARG A 47 -19.72 20.35 2.52
C ARG A 47 -19.13 20.94 3.82
N ASP A 48 -19.97 21.60 4.61
CA ASP A 48 -19.60 22.15 5.92
C ASP A 48 -19.76 21.09 7.02
N PHE A 49 -18.67 20.76 7.73
CA PHE A 49 -18.71 19.85 8.86
C PHE A 49 -19.68 20.30 9.96
N LEU A 50 -19.80 21.61 10.22
CA LEU A 50 -20.70 22.09 11.29
C LEU A 50 -22.17 21.82 10.97
N ALA A 51 -22.53 21.78 9.68
CA ALA A 51 -23.88 21.45 9.24
C ALA A 51 -24.11 19.93 9.20
N ASP A 52 -23.10 19.17 8.79
CA ASP A 52 -23.24 17.77 8.41
C ASP A 52 -22.62 16.78 9.40
N ALA A 53 -22.14 17.23 10.56
CA ALA A 53 -21.54 16.36 11.58
C ALA A 53 -22.49 15.22 12.03
N GLY A 54 -23.81 15.43 11.90
CA GLY A 54 -24.84 14.42 12.17
C GLY A 54 -24.79 13.20 11.24
N ASP A 55 -24.24 13.34 10.04
CA ASP A 55 -24.11 12.25 9.05
C ASP A 55 -23.04 11.22 9.44
N LEU A 56 -22.18 11.55 10.43
CA LEU A 56 -21.16 10.66 10.93
C LEU A 56 -21.60 10.06 12.26
N ALA A 57 -21.59 8.72 12.36
CA ALA A 57 -21.96 8.04 13.59
C ALA A 57 -21.03 8.41 14.75
N ASP A 58 -21.58 8.52 15.95
CA ASP A 58 -20.76 8.66 17.16
C ASP A 58 -19.93 7.40 17.40
N ARG A 59 -18.79 7.56 18.07
CA ARG A 59 -17.85 6.45 18.39
C ARG A 59 -17.43 5.62 17.17
N SER A 60 -17.27 6.25 16.02
CA SER A 60 -16.90 5.59 14.76
C SER A 60 -15.48 5.93 14.28
N VAL A 61 -14.87 7.00 14.81
CA VAL A 61 -13.59 7.56 14.36
C VAL A 61 -12.46 7.15 15.30
N ASP A 62 -11.35 6.65 14.73
CA ASP A 62 -10.14 6.30 15.47
C ASP A 62 -9.24 7.54 15.71
N LEU A 63 -9.16 8.43 14.73
CA LEU A 63 -8.32 9.61 14.78
C LEU A 63 -9.04 10.84 14.21
N ILE A 64 -9.06 11.93 14.96
CA ILE A 64 -9.40 13.26 14.40
C ILE A 64 -8.11 14.03 14.20
N LEU A 65 -7.91 14.56 12.99
CA LEU A 65 -6.81 15.47 12.68
C LEU A 65 -7.42 16.74 12.10
N ALA A 66 -7.30 17.85 12.83
CA ALA A 66 -7.95 19.11 12.47
C ALA A 66 -6.94 20.26 12.34
N ASP A 67 -6.94 20.92 11.19
CA ASP A 67 -6.21 22.17 10.92
C ASP A 67 -7.20 23.27 10.52
N PRO A 68 -7.96 23.82 11.49
CA PRO A 68 -8.95 24.85 11.19
C PRO A 68 -8.28 26.16 10.72
N PRO A 69 -9.04 27.07 10.08
CA PRO A 69 -8.68 28.49 10.05
C PRO A 69 -8.34 29.00 11.46
N TYR A 70 -7.48 30.00 11.58
CA TYR A 70 -6.95 30.49 12.85
C TYR A 70 -7.47 31.88 13.25
N GLY A 71 -8.35 32.49 12.44
CA GLY A 71 -8.82 33.86 12.66
C GLY A 71 -7.75 34.92 12.39
N LEU A 72 -6.83 34.66 11.45
CA LEU A 72 -5.66 35.52 11.17
C LEU A 72 -5.81 36.35 9.89
N GLY A 73 -6.98 36.35 9.26
CA GLY A 73 -7.29 37.10 8.05
C GLY A 73 -6.69 36.52 6.76
N LYS A 74 -6.33 35.23 6.72
CA LYS A 74 -5.93 34.55 5.49
C LYS A 74 -7.11 34.36 4.54
N ASP A 75 -6.82 34.50 3.26
CA ASP A 75 -7.81 34.28 2.22
C ASP A 75 -7.82 32.80 1.79
N TYR A 76 -8.96 32.15 2.05
CA TYR A 76 -9.29 30.79 1.61
C TYR A 76 -10.43 30.80 0.57
N GLY A 77 -10.82 31.97 0.07
CA GLY A 77 -11.95 32.16 -0.85
C GLY A 77 -13.34 32.13 -0.19
N ASN A 78 -13.43 32.12 1.15
CA ASN A 78 -14.69 31.92 1.87
C ASN A 78 -14.82 32.65 3.23
N ASP A 79 -14.08 33.76 3.43
CA ASP A 79 -14.11 34.61 4.64
C ASP A 79 -13.89 33.90 5.99
N SER A 80 -13.56 32.61 5.98
CA SER A 80 -13.49 31.75 7.17
C SER A 80 -12.42 32.19 8.20
N ASP A 81 -11.37 32.88 7.75
CA ASP A 81 -10.28 33.34 8.62
C ASP A 81 -10.43 34.80 9.09
N LYS A 82 -11.54 35.49 8.76
CA LYS A 82 -11.75 36.91 9.08
C LYS A 82 -12.41 37.15 10.46
N ARG A 83 -12.59 36.10 11.26
CA ARG A 83 -13.25 36.18 12.57
C ARG A 83 -12.34 36.87 13.60
N ASN A 84 -12.94 37.66 14.51
CA ASN A 84 -12.20 38.18 15.66
C ASN A 84 -11.91 37.05 16.67
N GLY A 85 -11.04 37.29 17.65
CA GLY A 85 -10.57 36.25 18.58
C GLY A 85 -11.67 35.59 19.41
N GLN A 86 -12.67 36.34 19.89
CA GLN A 86 -13.77 35.76 20.68
C GLN A 86 -14.68 34.89 19.81
N ASP A 87 -15.04 35.38 18.63
CA ASP A 87 -15.85 34.64 17.68
C ASP A 87 -15.13 33.40 17.15
N PHE A 88 -13.81 33.49 16.97
CA PHE A 88 -12.96 32.37 16.57
C PHE A 88 -12.95 31.27 17.65
N ILE A 89 -12.74 31.62 18.92
CA ILE A 89 -12.75 30.64 20.02
C ILE A 89 -14.14 30.01 20.14
N ALA A 90 -15.21 30.81 20.12
CA ALA A 90 -16.58 30.31 20.19
C ALA A 90 -16.90 29.37 19.02
N TRP A 91 -16.51 29.74 17.80
CA TRP A 91 -16.65 28.88 16.62
C TRP A 91 -15.82 27.60 16.75
N THR A 92 -14.61 27.68 17.30
CA THR A 92 -13.72 26.51 17.51
C THR A 92 -14.32 25.53 18.51
N CYS A 93 -14.83 26.02 19.63
CA CYS A 93 -15.52 25.20 20.61
C CYS A 93 -16.75 24.49 20.00
N ARG A 94 -17.53 25.16 19.16
CA ARG A 94 -18.72 24.56 18.53
C ARG A 94 -18.40 23.35 17.66
N TRP A 95 -17.41 23.45 16.76
CA TRP A 95 -17.08 22.29 15.92
C TRP A 95 -16.42 21.17 16.72
N LEU A 96 -15.65 21.51 17.77
CA LEU A 96 -15.13 20.51 18.70
C LEU A 96 -16.25 19.76 19.42
N GLU A 97 -17.30 20.44 19.88
CA GLU A 97 -18.46 19.79 20.51
C GLU A 97 -19.17 18.80 19.58
N LEU A 98 -19.16 19.06 18.27
CA LEU A 98 -19.68 18.14 17.27
C LEU A 98 -18.71 16.99 16.93
N ALA A 99 -17.41 17.25 16.96
CA ALA A 99 -16.39 16.30 16.56
C ALA A 99 -16.02 15.30 17.66
N LEU A 100 -15.94 15.74 18.92
CA LEU A 100 -15.51 14.89 20.03
C LEU A 100 -16.36 13.62 20.25
N PRO A 101 -17.70 13.65 20.13
CA PRO A 101 -18.53 12.43 20.23
C PRO A 101 -18.25 11.38 19.15
N LYS A 102 -17.63 11.78 18.03
CA LYS A 102 -17.30 10.88 16.92
C LYS A 102 -16.16 9.92 17.26
N LEU A 103 -15.31 10.27 18.22
CA LEU A 103 -14.18 9.44 18.65
C LEU A 103 -14.64 8.15 19.33
N LYS A 104 -14.01 7.03 18.94
CA LYS A 104 -14.05 5.77 19.67
C LYS A 104 -13.45 5.92 21.07
N PRO A 105 -13.73 5.00 22.02
CA PRO A 105 -13.10 5.01 23.35
C PRO A 105 -11.57 4.95 23.33
N SER A 106 -10.99 4.31 22.31
CA SER A 106 -9.55 4.23 22.04
C SER A 106 -9.03 5.36 21.14
N GLY A 107 -9.90 6.29 20.73
CA GLY A 107 -9.59 7.31 19.74
C GLY A 107 -8.84 8.51 20.29
N SER A 108 -8.23 9.27 19.38
CA SER A 108 -7.44 10.45 19.73
C SER A 108 -7.63 11.62 18.75
N LEU A 109 -7.24 12.82 19.18
CA LEU A 109 -7.39 14.08 18.49
C LEU A 109 -6.03 14.80 18.41
N TYR A 110 -5.66 15.21 17.20
CA TYR A 110 -4.69 16.27 16.96
C TYR A 110 -5.41 17.53 16.48
N VAL A 111 -5.14 18.66 17.12
CA VAL A 111 -5.63 19.97 16.70
C VAL A 111 -4.46 20.92 16.51
N PHE A 112 -4.33 21.46 15.30
CA PHE A 112 -3.38 22.51 15.02
C PHE A 112 -3.92 23.86 15.48
N CYS A 113 -3.06 24.62 16.14
CA CYS A 113 -3.36 25.92 16.71
C CYS A 113 -2.19 26.88 16.45
N THR A 114 -2.47 28.17 16.60
CA THR A 114 -1.39 29.13 16.90
C THR A 114 -1.27 29.34 18.40
N TRP A 115 -0.09 29.80 18.83
CA TRP A 115 0.17 30.21 20.20
C TRP A 115 -0.84 31.22 20.76
N GLN A 116 -1.55 31.98 19.91
CA GLN A 116 -2.51 33.00 20.33
C GLN A 116 -3.76 32.43 20.98
N TYR A 117 -4.20 31.26 20.53
CA TYR A 117 -5.47 30.65 20.95
C TYR A 117 -5.32 29.22 21.48
N ALA A 118 -4.11 28.64 21.38
CA ALA A 118 -3.81 27.32 21.93
C ALA A 118 -4.15 27.21 23.43
N PRO A 119 -3.84 28.18 24.32
CA PRO A 119 -4.17 28.07 25.73
C PRO A 119 -5.67 27.87 26.02
N GLU A 120 -6.52 28.67 25.38
CA GLU A 120 -7.97 28.63 25.55
C GLU A 120 -8.56 27.32 25.00
N ILE A 121 -8.13 26.92 23.80
CA ILE A 121 -8.57 25.67 23.16
C ILE A 121 -8.11 24.46 23.99
N PHE A 122 -6.89 24.46 24.51
CA PHE A 122 -6.38 23.36 25.32
C PHE A 122 -7.09 23.28 26.67
N CYS A 123 -7.38 24.41 27.33
CA CYS A 123 -8.21 24.44 28.53
C CYS A 123 -9.62 23.87 28.27
N PHE A 124 -10.21 24.19 27.13
CA PHE A 124 -11.51 23.64 26.73
C PHE A 124 -11.44 22.11 26.54
N LEU A 125 -10.41 21.62 25.87
CA LEU A 125 -10.21 20.19 25.58
C LEU A 125 -9.84 19.38 26.82
N LYS A 126 -9.00 19.89 27.73
CA LYS A 126 -8.61 19.23 28.99
C LYS A 126 -9.79 18.91 29.92
N ARG A 127 -10.91 19.61 29.75
CA ARG A 127 -12.16 19.34 30.50
C ARG A 127 -12.96 18.16 29.94
N ARG A 128 -12.60 17.65 28.75
CA ARG A 128 -13.34 16.63 27.99
C ARG A 128 -12.49 15.43 27.59
N LEU A 129 -11.19 15.63 27.38
CA LEU A 129 -10.21 14.62 26.96
C LEU A 129 -8.97 14.65 27.86
N THR A 130 -8.20 13.57 27.83
CA THR A 130 -6.88 13.51 28.44
C THR A 130 -5.86 14.15 27.50
N MET A 131 -5.18 15.21 27.93
CA MET A 131 -4.04 15.75 27.17
C MET A 131 -2.86 14.79 27.29
N ILE A 132 -2.36 14.33 26.16
CA ILE A 132 -1.19 13.46 26.09
C ILE A 132 0.08 14.29 25.93
N ASN A 133 0.07 15.24 24.99
CA ASN A 133 1.23 16.08 24.74
C ASN A 133 0.86 17.42 24.08
N GLU A 134 1.74 18.41 24.25
CA GLU A 134 1.80 19.59 23.39
C GLU A 134 2.99 19.42 22.44
N ILE A 135 2.72 19.40 21.14
CA ILE A 135 3.75 19.26 20.11
C ILE A 135 4.00 20.64 19.51
N ILE A 136 5.28 21.04 19.41
CA ILE A 136 5.70 22.29 18.79
C ILE A 136 6.23 21.98 17.39
N TRP A 137 5.49 22.38 16.36
CA TRP A 137 5.98 22.28 14.98
C TRP A 137 6.82 23.50 14.63
N ASN A 138 8.14 23.36 14.72
CA ASN A 138 9.11 24.33 14.25
C ASN A 138 9.22 24.30 12.71
N ARG A 139 8.81 25.38 12.08
CA ARG A 139 8.73 25.53 10.62
C ARG A 139 10.07 25.88 9.96
N ARG A 140 11.14 25.97 10.76
CA ARG A 140 12.54 26.35 10.42
C ARG A 140 12.72 27.75 9.84
N VAL A 141 11.91 28.15 8.88
CA VAL A 141 12.04 29.42 8.15
C VAL A 141 10.93 30.40 8.57
N PRO A 142 11.28 31.59 9.08
CA PRO A 142 10.31 32.65 9.33
C PRO A 142 9.67 33.16 8.04
N SER A 143 8.44 33.67 8.16
CA SER A 143 7.82 34.44 7.06
C SER A 143 8.70 35.65 6.73
N MET A 144 8.92 35.93 5.44
CA MET A 144 9.53 37.19 5.03
C MET A 144 8.58 38.34 5.40
N GLY A 145 9.10 39.38 6.06
CA GLY A 145 8.30 40.53 6.51
C GLY A 145 7.55 40.25 7.82
N GLY A 146 8.12 40.73 8.92
CA GLY A 146 7.51 40.68 10.24
C GLY A 146 7.39 42.09 10.84
N THR A 147 6.59 42.20 11.89
CA THR A 147 6.55 43.41 12.71
C THR A 147 7.86 43.58 13.49
N THR A 148 8.31 44.83 13.67
CA THR A 148 9.49 45.17 14.51
C THR A 148 9.19 45.15 16.00
N ARG A 149 7.92 44.95 16.39
CA ARG A 149 7.47 45.06 17.79
C ARG A 149 7.40 43.72 18.54
N ARG A 150 7.71 42.59 17.88
CA ARG A 150 7.72 41.25 18.51
C ARG A 150 8.57 40.28 17.70
N PHE A 151 8.97 39.18 18.31
CA PHE A 151 9.62 38.07 17.61
C PHE A 151 8.67 37.40 16.62
N THR A 152 9.22 36.97 15.48
CA THR A 152 8.45 36.25 14.46
C THR A 152 8.10 34.85 14.97
N SER A 153 6.81 34.50 14.94
CA SER A 153 6.39 33.14 15.25
C SER A 153 6.77 32.20 14.11
N VAL A 154 7.70 31.28 14.41
CA VAL A 154 8.20 30.23 13.50
C VAL A 154 7.65 28.85 13.84
N HIS A 155 6.65 28.78 14.70
CA HIS A 155 6.04 27.51 15.09
C HIS A 155 4.52 27.57 15.07
N ASP A 156 3.92 26.39 15.02
CA ASP A 156 2.50 26.16 15.32
C ASP A 156 2.44 25.21 16.53
N ASN A 157 1.39 25.32 17.34
CA ASN A 157 1.16 24.45 18.50
C ASN A 157 0.19 23.35 18.08
N ILE A 158 0.47 22.11 18.42
CA ILE A 158 -0.37 20.97 18.09
C ILE A 158 -0.75 20.29 19.40
N GLY A 159 -2.04 20.33 19.73
CA GLY A 159 -2.56 19.65 20.91
C GLY A 159 -2.84 18.18 20.59
N PHE A 160 -2.25 17.26 21.35
CA PHE A 160 -2.52 15.83 21.27
C PHE A 160 -3.35 15.38 22.46
N PHE A 161 -4.57 14.91 22.21
CA PHE A 161 -5.54 14.52 23.22
C PHE A 161 -6.09 13.13 22.93
N ALA A 162 -6.47 12.39 23.97
CA ALA A 162 -7.07 11.06 23.86
C ALA A 162 -8.35 10.97 24.70
N VAL A 163 -9.28 10.11 24.27
CA VAL A 163 -10.53 9.86 25.01
C VAL A 163 -10.25 9.21 26.36
N SER A 164 -9.28 8.30 26.41
CA SER A 164 -8.89 7.57 27.61
C SER A 164 -7.38 7.30 27.64
N LYS A 165 -6.89 6.66 28.71
CA LYS A 165 -5.49 6.21 28.81
C LYS A 165 -5.19 4.99 27.92
N ASP A 166 -6.22 4.25 27.52
CA ASP A 166 -6.12 3.03 26.69
C ASP A 166 -6.30 3.35 25.19
N TYR A 167 -5.78 4.50 24.77
CA TYR A 167 -5.87 4.95 23.39
C TYR A 167 -4.89 4.18 22.49
N TYR A 168 -5.23 4.09 21.21
CA TYR A 168 -4.34 3.45 20.23
C TYR A 168 -3.10 4.33 20.01
N PHE A 169 -1.91 3.76 20.21
CA PHE A 169 -0.64 4.41 19.90
C PHE A 169 0.44 3.42 19.46
N ASP A 170 0.81 3.43 18.18
CA ASP A 170 1.94 2.69 17.63
C ASP A 170 3.20 3.56 17.57
N LEU A 171 3.98 3.52 18.65
CA LEU A 171 5.26 4.22 18.72
C LEU A 171 6.28 3.66 17.73
N ASP A 172 6.23 2.36 17.44
CA ASP A 172 7.25 1.70 16.63
C ASP A 172 7.14 2.07 15.16
N ALA A 173 5.93 2.36 14.68
CA ALA A 173 5.67 2.87 13.34
C ALA A 173 6.30 4.25 13.05
N VAL A 174 6.74 4.98 14.08
CA VAL A 174 7.23 6.36 13.94
C VAL A 174 8.61 6.60 14.56
N ARG A 175 9.34 5.55 14.96
CA ARG A 175 10.70 5.72 15.53
C ARG A 175 11.64 6.43 14.56
N ILE A 176 12.53 7.24 15.13
CA ILE A 176 13.59 7.93 14.38
C ILE A 176 14.83 7.03 14.40
N PRO A 177 15.27 6.50 13.25
CA PRO A 177 16.49 5.70 13.16
C PRO A 177 17.69 6.49 13.69
N TYR A 178 18.62 5.81 14.35
CA TYR A 178 19.90 6.43 14.68
C TYR A 178 20.77 6.52 13.43
N ASP A 179 21.50 7.62 13.30
CA ASP A 179 22.63 7.66 12.38
C ASP A 179 23.68 6.60 12.80
N PRO A 180 24.50 6.09 11.87
CA PRO A 180 25.44 5.02 12.15
C PRO A 180 26.44 5.34 13.28
N VAL A 181 26.82 6.61 13.43
CA VAL A 181 27.78 7.06 14.46
C VAL A 181 27.10 7.02 15.83
N THR A 182 25.89 7.56 15.94
CA THR A 182 25.10 7.52 17.18
C THR A 182 24.71 6.09 17.54
N LYS A 183 24.33 5.25 16.57
CA LYS A 183 24.02 3.83 16.81
C LYS A 183 25.24 3.13 17.40
N LYS A 184 26.41 3.26 16.76
CA LYS A 184 27.67 2.67 17.24
C LYS A 184 28.08 3.17 18.63
N ALA A 185 27.91 4.47 18.91
CA ALA A 185 28.22 5.04 20.23
C ALA A 185 27.29 4.53 21.35
N ARG A 186 26.06 4.13 20.99
CA ARG A 186 25.05 3.59 21.92
C ARG A 186 25.06 2.06 22.01
N SER A 187 25.70 1.38 21.06
CA SER A 187 25.87 -0.07 21.08
C SER A 187 26.76 -0.50 22.25
N ARG A 188 26.15 -1.12 23.25
CA ARG A 188 26.84 -1.90 24.28
C ARG A 188 26.30 -3.32 24.22
N ARG A 189 27.13 -4.30 24.57
CA ARG A 189 26.76 -5.73 24.54
C ARG A 189 25.49 -6.05 25.34
N ILE A 190 25.22 -5.27 26.40
CA ILE A 190 24.00 -5.37 27.22
C ILE A 190 22.72 -4.85 26.54
N PHE A 191 22.84 -4.13 25.43
CA PHE A 191 21.73 -3.51 24.70
C PHE A 191 21.47 -4.16 23.34
N GLU A 192 22.27 -5.14 22.93
CA GLU A 192 22.01 -5.95 21.73
C GLU A 192 20.63 -6.62 21.85
N GLY A 193 19.80 -6.48 20.82
CA GLY A 193 18.41 -6.96 20.82
C GLY A 193 17.39 -6.00 21.47
N SER A 194 17.82 -4.87 22.04
CA SER A 194 16.87 -3.87 22.56
C SER A 194 16.17 -3.14 21.41
N LYS A 195 14.84 -3.12 21.43
CA LYS A 195 14.01 -2.53 20.36
C LYS A 195 14.36 -1.07 20.04
N TRP A 196 14.71 -0.26 21.04
CA TRP A 196 15.13 1.13 20.83
C TRP A 196 16.49 1.24 20.12
N LEU A 197 17.37 0.25 20.24
CA LEU A 197 18.68 0.23 19.57
C LEU A 197 18.53 -0.23 18.12
N GLU A 198 17.61 -1.16 17.86
CA GLU A 198 17.37 -1.69 16.52
C GLU A 198 16.48 -0.79 15.65
N LEU A 199 15.35 -0.33 16.19
CA LEU A 199 14.38 0.48 15.45
C LEU A 199 14.61 2.00 15.57
N GLY A 200 15.39 2.44 16.56
CA GLY A 200 15.69 3.86 16.78
C GLY A 200 14.97 4.51 17.97
N CYS A 201 15.20 5.81 18.12
CA CYS A 201 14.70 6.58 19.25
C CYS A 201 13.25 7.04 19.07
N ASN A 202 12.61 7.39 20.19
CA ASN A 202 11.26 7.94 20.18
C ASN A 202 11.28 9.33 19.52
N PRO A 203 10.25 9.70 18.74
CA PRO A 203 10.07 11.06 18.28
C PRO A 203 10.04 12.05 19.45
N LYS A 204 10.67 13.21 19.25
CA LYS A 204 10.55 14.35 20.17
C LYS A 204 9.19 15.01 19.99
N ASP A 205 8.83 15.86 20.94
CA ASP A 205 7.65 16.73 20.90
C ASP A 205 7.89 18.07 20.19
N VAL A 206 9.15 18.37 19.84
CA VAL A 206 9.50 19.47 18.94
C VAL A 206 9.82 18.91 17.55
N TRP A 207 8.93 19.17 16.59
CA TRP A 207 9.06 18.68 15.22
C TRP A 207 9.64 19.77 14.33
N SER A 208 10.84 19.56 13.80
CA SER A 208 11.51 20.54 12.96
C SER A 208 11.37 20.18 11.48
N VAL A 209 10.22 20.50 10.88
CA VAL A 209 9.90 20.23 9.46
C VAL A 209 9.60 21.56 8.77
N SER A 210 10.27 21.85 7.65
CA SER A 210 10.06 23.11 6.93
C SER A 210 8.65 23.20 6.34
N ARG A 211 8.13 24.43 6.23
CA ARG A 211 6.95 24.68 5.38
C ARG A 211 7.27 24.36 3.91
N LEU A 212 6.25 23.95 3.17
CA LEU A 212 6.35 23.73 1.73
C LEU A 212 6.51 25.07 1.01
N HIS A 213 7.71 25.33 0.48
CA HIS A 213 7.96 26.50 -0.37
C HIS A 213 7.34 26.31 -1.76
N ARG A 214 7.29 27.38 -2.57
CA ARG A 214 6.62 27.39 -3.88
C ARG A 214 7.13 26.32 -4.87
N GLN A 215 8.41 25.99 -4.79
CA GLN A 215 9.08 25.03 -5.68
C GLN A 215 9.11 23.60 -5.10
N HIS A 216 8.57 23.38 -3.91
CA HIS A 216 8.62 22.05 -3.30
C HIS A 216 7.74 21.08 -4.09
N ALA A 217 8.19 19.85 -4.35
CA ALA A 217 7.47 18.90 -5.20
C ALA A 217 6.06 18.55 -4.66
N GLU A 218 5.92 18.45 -3.33
CA GLU A 218 4.61 18.23 -2.67
C GLU A 218 3.66 19.44 -2.77
N ARG A 219 4.15 20.63 -3.14
CA ARG A 219 3.38 21.88 -3.05
C ARG A 219 2.26 21.92 -4.07
N VAL A 220 1.05 22.20 -3.59
CA VAL A 220 -0.11 22.50 -4.42
C VAL A 220 -0.66 23.92 -4.16
N ALA A 221 -1.63 24.33 -4.98
CA ALA A 221 -2.27 25.65 -4.93
C ALA A 221 -3.21 25.81 -3.72
N HIS A 222 -2.66 25.84 -2.51
CA HIS A 222 -3.38 26.05 -1.26
C HIS A 222 -2.54 26.91 -0.30
N PRO A 223 -3.04 27.97 0.34
CA PRO A 223 -2.21 28.94 1.06
C PRO A 223 -1.46 28.36 2.27
N THR A 224 -1.98 27.31 2.90
CA THR A 224 -1.48 26.79 4.19
C THR A 224 -1.32 25.27 4.23
N GLN A 225 -1.02 24.64 3.09
CA GLN A 225 -0.80 23.19 3.01
C GLN A 225 0.22 22.71 4.06
N LYS A 226 -0.18 21.73 4.87
CA LYS A 226 0.70 21.03 5.80
C LYS A 226 1.59 20.03 5.05
N PRO A 227 2.89 19.91 5.41
CA PRO A 227 3.77 18.88 4.85
C PRO A 227 3.26 17.48 5.17
N LEU A 228 3.43 16.55 4.23
CA LEU A 228 2.98 15.18 4.40
C LEU A 228 3.70 14.49 5.57
N GLU A 229 5.00 14.75 5.76
CA GLU A 229 5.83 14.15 6.82
C GLU A 229 5.20 14.27 8.23
N ILE A 230 4.65 15.44 8.57
CA ILE A 230 4.07 15.67 9.90
C ILE A 230 2.73 14.96 10.06
N ILE A 231 1.98 14.81 8.96
CA ILE A 231 0.67 14.16 8.93
C ILE A 231 0.86 12.64 8.96
N ASP A 232 1.79 12.10 8.18
CA ASP A 232 2.17 10.68 8.16
C ASP A 232 2.53 10.21 9.57
N ARG A 233 3.30 11.02 10.32
CA ARG A 233 3.65 10.71 11.71
C ARG A 233 2.42 10.55 12.61
N MET A 234 1.45 11.47 12.52
CA MET A 234 0.22 11.39 13.32
C MET A 234 -0.66 10.20 12.93
N VAL A 235 -0.84 9.97 11.62
CA VAL A 235 -1.66 8.88 11.10
C VAL A 235 -1.05 7.52 11.45
N LEU A 236 0.27 7.36 11.30
CA LEU A 236 0.98 6.13 11.62
C LEU A 236 0.92 5.79 13.11
N SER A 237 1.12 6.77 13.98
CA SER A 237 1.12 6.51 15.42
C SER A 237 -0.28 6.33 15.99
N SER A 238 -1.30 7.01 15.48
CA SER A 238 -2.54 7.20 16.24
C SER A 238 -3.80 6.70 15.54
N CYS A 239 -3.66 6.07 14.37
CA CYS A 239 -4.75 5.35 13.71
C CYS A 239 -4.31 3.92 13.36
N PRO A 240 -5.04 2.88 13.80
CA PRO A 240 -4.75 1.51 13.41
C PRO A 240 -4.88 1.35 11.89
N PRO A 241 -4.16 0.38 11.28
CA PRO A 241 -4.42 -0.01 9.90
C PRO A 241 -5.91 -0.31 9.68
N GLY A 242 -6.49 0.19 8.59
CA GLY A 242 -7.94 0.12 8.31
C GLY A 242 -8.82 1.05 9.16
N GLY A 243 -8.28 1.71 10.19
CA GLY A 243 -9.01 2.66 11.03
C GLY A 243 -9.48 3.91 10.29
N LEU A 244 -10.48 4.59 10.84
CA LEU A 244 -11.10 5.78 10.26
C LEU A 244 -10.50 7.07 10.81
N VAL A 245 -9.99 7.91 9.91
CA VAL A 245 -9.53 9.26 10.19
C VAL A 245 -10.59 10.29 9.76
N LEU A 246 -10.92 11.24 10.64
CA LEU A 246 -11.76 12.40 10.34
C LEU A 246 -10.91 13.67 10.25
N ASP A 247 -11.08 14.41 9.16
CA ASP A 247 -10.57 15.78 9.02
C ASP A 247 -11.72 16.76 8.73
N PRO A 248 -12.15 17.55 9.73
CA PRO A 248 -13.23 18.52 9.56
C PRO A 248 -12.88 19.68 8.60
N PHE A 249 -11.60 19.87 8.26
CA PHE A 249 -11.07 21.00 7.51
C PHE A 249 -9.98 20.56 6.53
N MET A 250 -10.30 19.62 5.64
CA MET A 250 -9.28 18.86 4.89
C MET A 250 -8.44 19.71 3.92
N GLY A 251 -8.89 20.90 3.52
CA GLY A 251 -8.16 21.80 2.63
C GLY A 251 -7.78 21.10 1.33
N SER A 252 -6.48 21.12 1.02
CA SER A 252 -5.93 20.43 -0.15
C SER A 252 -5.80 18.91 -0.01
N GLY A 253 -6.32 18.30 1.06
CA GLY A 253 -6.39 16.84 1.23
C GLY A 253 -5.09 16.16 1.64
N THR A 254 -4.17 16.84 2.34
CA THR A 254 -2.91 16.18 2.79
C THR A 254 -3.21 15.00 3.72
N THR A 255 -4.18 15.13 4.63
CA THR A 255 -4.64 14.04 5.50
C THR A 255 -5.19 12.87 4.69
N ALA A 256 -6.01 13.14 3.68
CA ALA A 256 -6.53 12.10 2.78
C ALA A 256 -5.41 11.34 2.07
N VAL A 257 -4.40 12.04 1.57
CA VAL A 257 -3.21 11.45 0.91
C VAL A 257 -2.40 10.59 1.89
N ALA A 258 -2.19 11.05 3.12
CA ALA A 258 -1.50 10.26 4.16
C ALA A 258 -2.27 9.00 4.53
N CYS A 259 -3.59 9.12 4.73
CA CYS A 259 -4.48 7.98 4.98
C CYS A 259 -4.43 6.97 3.85
N ALA A 260 -4.53 7.45 2.61
CA ALA A 260 -4.40 6.62 1.43
C ALA A 260 -3.05 5.89 1.44
N ARG A 261 -1.91 6.59 1.56
CA ARG A 261 -0.54 6.02 1.51
C ARG A 261 -0.33 4.89 2.51
N HIS A 262 -1.03 4.94 3.63
CA HIS A 262 -0.81 4.03 4.73
C HIS A 262 -2.01 3.15 5.08
N GLN A 263 -2.95 2.98 4.15
CA GLN A 263 -4.08 2.05 4.31
C GLN A 263 -5.00 2.37 5.49
N ARG A 264 -5.39 3.65 5.64
CA ARG A 264 -6.43 4.11 6.59
C ARG A 264 -7.67 4.57 5.82
N CYS A 265 -8.84 4.35 6.39
CA CYS A 265 -10.08 4.97 5.93
C CYS A 265 -10.08 6.46 6.27
N PHE A 266 -10.79 7.27 5.50
CA PHE A 266 -10.79 8.72 5.66
C PHE A 266 -12.16 9.33 5.37
N VAL A 267 -12.57 10.28 6.20
CA VAL A 267 -13.68 11.18 5.87
C VAL A 267 -13.22 12.63 6.08
N GLY A 268 -13.31 13.43 5.03
CA GLY A 268 -12.88 14.82 5.04
C GLY A 268 -13.98 15.77 4.60
N TYR A 269 -14.01 16.96 5.20
CA TYR A 269 -14.93 18.05 4.85
C TYR A 269 -14.15 19.26 4.38
N GLU A 270 -14.58 19.84 3.25
CA GLU A 270 -14.06 21.09 2.72
C GLU A 270 -15.19 21.89 2.08
N ILE A 271 -15.35 23.14 2.47
CA ILE A 271 -16.41 24.01 1.94
C ILE A 271 -16.02 24.63 0.60
N ASN A 272 -14.73 24.86 0.34
CA ASN A 272 -14.26 25.40 -0.93
C ASN A 272 -14.20 24.31 -2.01
N PRO A 273 -15.03 24.40 -3.08
CA PRO A 273 -15.07 23.38 -4.13
C PRO A 273 -13.73 23.21 -4.86
N GLU A 274 -12.93 24.26 -5.01
CA GLU A 274 -11.62 24.19 -5.67
C GLU A 274 -10.63 23.36 -4.86
N TYR A 275 -10.62 23.52 -3.54
CA TYR A 275 -9.76 22.73 -2.65
C TYR A 275 -10.22 21.28 -2.56
N CYS A 276 -11.53 21.02 -2.55
CA CYS A 276 -12.05 19.66 -2.66
C CYS A 276 -11.66 19.00 -3.99
N ALA A 277 -11.74 19.72 -5.12
CA ALA A 277 -11.30 19.22 -6.42
C ALA A 277 -9.79 18.95 -6.46
N LEU A 278 -8.99 19.82 -5.84
CA LEU A 278 -7.55 19.62 -5.68
C LEU A 278 -7.22 18.37 -4.86
N ALA A 279 -7.93 18.14 -3.76
CA ALA A 279 -7.79 16.92 -2.95
C ALA A 279 -8.11 15.65 -3.77
N ARG A 280 -9.21 15.66 -4.55
CA ARG A 280 -9.56 14.55 -5.46
C ARG A 280 -8.46 14.29 -6.49
N ARG A 281 -7.92 15.34 -7.11
CA ARG A 281 -6.84 15.20 -8.11
C ARG A 281 -5.60 14.56 -7.50
N ARG A 282 -5.18 14.97 -6.31
CA ARG A 282 -4.02 14.39 -5.62
C ARG A 282 -4.21 12.90 -5.30
N LEU A 283 -5.43 12.49 -4.94
CA LEU A 283 -5.74 11.08 -4.73
C LEU A 283 -5.71 10.30 -6.05
N ALA A 284 -6.30 10.85 -7.12
CA ALA A 284 -6.28 10.22 -8.44
C ALA A 284 -4.84 10.09 -8.99
N GLU A 285 -3.98 11.08 -8.78
CA GLU A 285 -2.55 11.01 -9.14
C GLU A 285 -1.82 9.91 -8.34
N LEU A 286 -2.14 9.77 -7.06
CA LEU A 286 -1.59 8.72 -6.20
C LEU A 286 -2.08 7.33 -6.64
N GLU A 287 -3.36 7.19 -7.00
CA GLU A 287 -3.95 5.97 -7.55
C GLU A 287 -3.36 5.61 -8.92
N ALA A 288 -3.20 6.58 -9.80
CA ALA A 288 -2.55 6.39 -11.11
C ALA A 288 -1.08 5.99 -10.97
N GLY A 289 -0.37 6.51 -9.95
CA GLY A 289 0.98 6.08 -9.61
C GLY A 289 1.07 4.73 -8.85
N ARG A 290 -0.06 4.21 -8.35
CA ARG A 290 -0.18 2.88 -7.71
C ARG A 290 -0.57 1.79 -8.68
N ALA A 291 -1.33 2.12 -9.71
CA ALA A 291 -1.66 1.23 -10.83
C ALA A 291 -0.41 0.69 -11.55
N THR A 292 0.78 1.17 -11.20
CA THR A 292 2.07 0.70 -11.68
C THR A 292 2.85 -0.17 -10.69
N LEU A 293 2.35 -0.51 -9.50
CA LEU A 293 3.09 -1.30 -8.50
C LEU A 293 2.12 -2.12 -7.58
N ASP A 294 2.09 -3.45 -7.78
CA ASP A 294 1.55 -4.49 -6.85
C ASP A 294 0.02 -4.74 -6.87
N GLU A 295 -0.58 -4.77 -8.07
CA GLU A 295 -2.03 -5.03 -8.29
C GLU A 295 -2.51 -6.36 -7.71
N THR A 296 -1.70 -7.43 -7.80
CA THR A 296 -2.12 -8.76 -7.34
C THR A 296 -2.19 -8.83 -5.81
N SER A 297 -1.22 -8.26 -5.10
CA SER A 297 -1.27 -8.20 -3.63
C SER A 297 -2.41 -7.32 -3.12
N TYR A 298 -2.73 -6.24 -3.85
CA TYR A 298 -3.87 -5.39 -3.52
C TYR A 298 -5.19 -6.16 -3.61
N HIS A 299 -5.39 -6.91 -4.69
CA HIS A 299 -6.58 -7.75 -4.86
C HIS A 299 -6.73 -8.75 -3.70
N PHE A 300 -5.65 -9.43 -3.31
CA PHE A 300 -5.68 -10.34 -2.16
C PHE A 300 -5.91 -9.64 -0.81
N ALA A 301 -5.42 -8.42 -0.63
CA ALA A 301 -5.69 -7.64 0.59
C ALA A 301 -7.19 -7.26 0.68
N ALA A 302 -7.81 -6.89 -0.45
CA ALA A 302 -9.25 -6.63 -0.52
C ALA A 302 -10.07 -7.88 -0.19
N LEU A 303 -9.69 -9.03 -0.77
CA LEU A 303 -10.31 -10.32 -0.45
C LEU A 303 -10.21 -10.64 1.05
N ALA A 304 -9.05 -10.43 1.66
CA ALA A 304 -8.88 -10.66 3.10
C ALA A 304 -9.76 -9.74 3.96
N CYS A 305 -9.97 -8.48 3.55
CA CYS A 305 -10.89 -7.55 4.23
C CYS A 305 -12.35 -8.01 4.15
N ASP A 306 -12.74 -8.59 3.01
CA ASP A 306 -14.08 -9.14 2.80
C ASP A 306 -14.23 -10.56 3.35
N ASN A 307 -13.20 -11.09 4.03
CA ASN A 307 -13.10 -12.47 4.48
C ASN A 307 -13.34 -13.48 3.33
N ARG A 308 -12.91 -13.18 2.11
CA ARG A 308 -13.04 -14.04 0.93
C ARG A 308 -11.71 -14.71 0.57
N LYS A 309 -11.82 -15.91 -0.02
CA LYS A 309 -10.66 -16.70 -0.52
C LYS A 309 -10.47 -16.47 -2.00
N GLY A 310 -9.23 -16.32 -2.47
CA GLY A 310 -8.98 -16.08 -3.89
C GLY A 310 -9.19 -17.32 -4.76
N LEU A 311 -9.75 -17.14 -5.95
CA LEU A 311 -9.88 -18.16 -6.99
C LEU A 311 -8.99 -17.81 -8.19
N ILE A 312 -7.99 -18.64 -8.46
CA ILE A 312 -7.03 -18.45 -9.55
C ILE A 312 -7.21 -19.56 -10.61
N PRO A 313 -8.08 -19.38 -11.61
CA PRO A 313 -8.15 -20.30 -12.74
C PRO A 313 -6.96 -20.14 -13.68
N PHE A 314 -6.41 -21.27 -14.09
CA PHE A 314 -5.39 -21.36 -15.13
C PHE A 314 -5.99 -21.84 -16.46
N MET A 315 -5.58 -21.19 -17.55
CA MET A 315 -5.80 -21.68 -18.92
C MET A 315 -4.57 -21.43 -19.79
N THR A 316 -4.31 -22.30 -20.76
CA THR A 316 -3.26 -22.06 -21.76
C THR A 316 -3.78 -21.13 -22.85
N ALA A 317 -3.08 -20.02 -23.10
CA ALA A 317 -3.41 -19.13 -24.21
C ALA A 317 -3.33 -19.90 -25.53
N GLY A 318 -4.35 -19.77 -26.38
CA GLY A 318 -4.44 -20.56 -27.61
C GLY A 318 -5.23 -21.84 -27.53
N ASP A 319 -5.56 -22.33 -26.34
CA ASP A 319 -6.21 -23.62 -26.15
C ASP A 319 -7.71 -23.48 -25.81
N PRO A 320 -8.61 -24.24 -26.46
CA PRO A 320 -8.42 -25.07 -27.65
C PRO A 320 -8.35 -24.27 -28.96
N ASP A 321 -8.64 -22.96 -28.92
CA ASP A 321 -8.66 -22.08 -30.08
C ASP A 321 -8.09 -20.68 -29.79
N PRO A 322 -7.02 -20.24 -30.49
CA PRO A 322 -6.45 -18.91 -30.32
C PRO A 322 -7.42 -17.77 -30.57
N ALA A 323 -8.42 -17.94 -31.43
CA ALA A 323 -9.41 -16.90 -31.68
C ALA A 323 -10.32 -16.62 -30.47
N ARG A 324 -10.36 -17.54 -29.50
CA ARG A 324 -11.30 -17.50 -28.36
C ARG A 324 -10.63 -17.27 -27.00
N THR A 325 -9.32 -17.05 -26.98
CA THR A 325 -8.57 -16.88 -25.72
C THR A 325 -9.16 -15.72 -24.89
N VAL A 326 -9.38 -14.56 -25.50
CA VAL A 326 -9.97 -13.38 -24.84
C VAL A 326 -11.41 -13.63 -24.38
N GLU A 327 -12.21 -14.34 -25.17
CA GLU A 327 -13.57 -14.75 -24.80
C GLU A 327 -13.56 -15.61 -23.52
N PHE A 328 -12.63 -16.57 -23.43
CA PHE A 328 -12.49 -17.41 -22.25
C PHE A 328 -11.96 -16.64 -21.04
N MET A 329 -11.05 -15.68 -21.23
CA MET A 329 -10.62 -14.80 -20.14
C MET A 329 -11.81 -14.02 -19.54
N HIS A 330 -12.68 -13.45 -20.38
CA HIS A 330 -13.90 -12.79 -19.89
C HIS A 330 -14.87 -13.77 -19.23
N ALA A 331 -14.96 -15.02 -19.71
CA ALA A 331 -15.77 -16.05 -19.05
C ALA A 331 -15.23 -16.43 -17.66
N LEU A 332 -13.91 -16.49 -17.48
CA LEU A 332 -13.27 -16.70 -16.18
C LEU A 332 -13.59 -15.53 -15.24
N ALA A 333 -13.33 -14.29 -15.67
CA ALA A 333 -13.61 -13.08 -14.89
C ALA A 333 -15.10 -13.00 -14.48
N ALA A 334 -16.01 -13.18 -15.43
CA ALA A 334 -17.45 -13.18 -15.18
C ALA A 334 -17.94 -14.38 -14.33
N GLY A 335 -17.13 -15.44 -14.23
CA GLY A 335 -17.36 -16.57 -13.33
C GLY A 335 -16.89 -16.30 -11.90
N GLY A 336 -16.21 -15.17 -11.64
CA GLY A 336 -15.70 -14.81 -10.33
C GLY A 336 -14.24 -15.19 -10.10
N ALA A 337 -13.44 -15.30 -11.16
CA ALA A 337 -11.99 -15.38 -11.03
C ALA A 337 -11.44 -14.12 -10.36
N ASP A 338 -10.59 -14.31 -9.35
CA ASP A 338 -9.90 -13.23 -8.66
C ASP A 338 -8.56 -12.89 -9.30
N VAL A 339 -7.91 -13.88 -9.93
CA VAL A 339 -6.71 -13.70 -10.74
C VAL A 339 -6.80 -14.68 -11.90
N ILE A 340 -6.52 -14.26 -13.13
CA ILE A 340 -6.43 -15.18 -14.27
C ILE A 340 -4.97 -15.54 -14.48
N GLU A 341 -4.66 -16.84 -14.39
CA GLU A 341 -3.34 -17.35 -14.74
C GLU A 341 -3.35 -17.79 -16.22
N LEU A 342 -2.67 -17.02 -17.07
CA LEU A 342 -2.63 -17.24 -18.51
C LEU A 342 -1.31 -17.92 -18.90
N GLY A 343 -1.40 -19.19 -19.25
CA GLY A 343 -0.26 -20.01 -19.65
C GLY A 343 0.30 -19.61 -21.02
N VAL A 344 1.59 -19.27 -21.07
CA VAL A 344 2.36 -19.08 -22.30
C VAL A 344 2.81 -20.47 -22.78
N PRO A 345 2.32 -20.96 -23.93
CA PRO A 345 2.63 -22.31 -24.38
C PRO A 345 4.12 -22.45 -24.73
N PHE A 346 4.73 -23.57 -24.34
CA PHE A 346 6.16 -23.84 -24.50
C PHE A 346 6.42 -25.25 -25.04
N SER A 347 7.47 -25.41 -25.85
CA SER A 347 7.79 -26.66 -26.57
C SER A 347 8.32 -27.76 -25.66
N ASP A 348 8.97 -27.39 -24.55
CA ASP A 348 9.64 -28.33 -23.65
C ASP A 348 9.13 -28.17 -22.19
N PRO A 349 7.81 -28.39 -21.94
CA PRO A 349 7.19 -28.09 -20.66
C PRO A 349 7.46 -29.18 -19.60
N MET A 350 8.71 -29.23 -19.11
CA MET A 350 9.18 -30.30 -18.21
C MET A 350 8.55 -30.32 -16.81
N ALA A 351 8.00 -29.19 -16.35
CA ALA A 351 7.38 -29.06 -15.03
C ALA A 351 5.86 -29.37 -15.04
N ASP A 352 5.25 -29.45 -16.22
CA ASP A 352 3.81 -29.55 -16.37
C ASP A 352 3.31 -31.00 -16.41
N GLY A 353 2.10 -31.22 -15.90
CA GLY A 353 1.43 -32.50 -16.03
C GLY A 353 0.91 -32.76 -17.46
N PRO A 354 0.64 -34.02 -17.84
CA PRO A 354 0.26 -34.41 -19.21
C PRO A 354 -0.92 -33.64 -19.82
N VAL A 355 -1.84 -33.14 -18.99
CA VAL A 355 -2.98 -32.33 -19.45
C VAL A 355 -2.53 -30.96 -19.96
N ILE A 356 -1.64 -30.28 -19.22
CA ILE A 356 -1.13 -28.94 -19.56
C ILE A 356 -0.09 -29.03 -20.69
N GLN A 357 0.66 -30.14 -20.76
CA GLN A 357 1.54 -30.41 -21.90
C GLN A 357 0.73 -30.47 -23.20
N ARG A 358 -0.37 -31.23 -23.24
CA ARG A 358 -1.24 -31.33 -24.43
C ARG A 358 -1.92 -30.00 -24.81
N SER A 359 -2.33 -29.17 -23.85
CA SER A 359 -2.87 -27.84 -24.19
C SER A 359 -1.82 -26.93 -24.82
N SER A 360 -0.58 -26.99 -24.33
CA SER A 360 0.55 -26.29 -24.94
C SER A 360 0.84 -26.78 -26.35
N GLU A 361 0.85 -28.09 -26.58
CA GLU A 361 1.02 -28.68 -27.93
C GLU A 361 -0.06 -28.18 -28.91
N ARG A 362 -1.34 -28.17 -28.50
CA ARG A 362 -2.44 -27.68 -29.35
C ARG A 362 -2.31 -26.19 -29.67
N ALA A 363 -1.93 -25.38 -28.69
CA ALA A 363 -1.72 -23.95 -28.89
C ALA A 363 -0.53 -23.67 -29.82
N LEU A 364 0.60 -24.37 -29.63
CA LEU A 364 1.79 -24.25 -30.49
C LEU A 364 1.54 -24.71 -31.91
N ALA A 365 0.79 -25.80 -32.11
CA ALA A 365 0.40 -26.29 -33.43
C ALA A 365 -0.42 -25.25 -34.22
N ARG A 366 -1.04 -24.28 -33.54
CA ARG A 366 -1.77 -23.15 -34.12
C ARG A 366 -0.98 -21.84 -34.14
N GLY A 367 0.33 -21.90 -33.87
CA GLY A 367 1.24 -20.77 -34.00
C GLY A 367 1.16 -19.74 -32.88
N VAL A 368 0.67 -20.10 -31.70
CA VAL A 368 0.64 -19.18 -30.55
C VAL A 368 2.06 -18.89 -30.06
N THR A 369 2.34 -17.62 -29.81
CA THR A 369 3.65 -17.12 -29.37
C THR A 369 3.49 -16.18 -28.19
N LEU A 370 4.57 -15.91 -27.43
CA LEU A 370 4.56 -14.94 -26.34
C LEU A 370 3.99 -13.57 -26.76
N ARG A 371 4.33 -13.08 -27.97
CA ARG A 371 3.79 -11.80 -28.47
C ARG A 371 2.27 -11.84 -28.63
N ARG A 372 1.74 -12.95 -29.16
CA ARG A 372 0.29 -13.14 -29.28
C ARG A 372 -0.37 -13.18 -27.90
N VAL A 373 0.23 -13.84 -26.92
CA VAL A 373 -0.31 -13.85 -25.54
C VAL A 373 -0.39 -12.42 -24.99
N LEU A 374 0.65 -11.60 -25.18
CA LEU A 374 0.62 -10.18 -24.80
C LEU A 374 -0.48 -9.39 -25.54
N ASP A 375 -0.72 -9.69 -26.82
CA ASP A 375 -1.81 -9.07 -27.59
C ASP A 375 -3.20 -9.51 -27.08
N ASP A 376 -3.36 -10.77 -26.68
CA ASP A 376 -4.59 -11.28 -26.07
C ASP A 376 -4.86 -10.58 -24.72
N VAL A 377 -3.83 -10.35 -23.88
CA VAL A 377 -3.97 -9.57 -22.64
C VAL A 377 -4.38 -8.12 -22.95
N ARG A 378 -3.74 -7.48 -23.93
CA ARG A 378 -4.12 -6.12 -24.33
C ARG A 378 -5.57 -6.03 -24.79
N ALA A 379 -6.03 -7.02 -25.55
CA ALA A 379 -7.41 -7.09 -26.02
C ALA A 379 -8.40 -7.30 -24.87
N PHE A 380 -8.07 -8.16 -23.89
CA PHE A 380 -8.86 -8.36 -22.67
C PHE A 380 -9.00 -7.06 -21.86
N ARG A 381 -7.90 -6.31 -21.72
CA ARG A 381 -7.84 -5.04 -20.98
C ARG A 381 -8.71 -3.93 -21.55
N VAL A 382 -9.15 -4.03 -22.80
CA VAL A 382 -10.11 -3.08 -23.41
C VAL A 382 -11.47 -3.12 -22.70
N GLN A 383 -11.89 -4.29 -22.21
CA GLN A 383 -13.20 -4.48 -21.56
C GLN A 383 -13.07 -4.78 -20.07
N ASP A 384 -11.92 -5.28 -19.60
CA ASP A 384 -11.68 -5.62 -18.19
C ASP A 384 -10.37 -5.00 -17.70
N ALA A 385 -10.49 -3.87 -17.02
CA ALA A 385 -9.37 -3.14 -16.46
C ALA A 385 -9.02 -3.56 -15.02
N THR A 386 -9.72 -4.55 -14.45
CA THR A 386 -9.68 -4.80 -13.00
C THR A 386 -9.25 -6.21 -12.62
N THR A 387 -9.59 -7.25 -13.39
CA THR A 387 -9.20 -8.62 -13.03
C THR A 387 -7.70 -8.82 -13.30
N PRO A 388 -6.87 -9.09 -12.28
CA PRO A 388 -5.43 -9.32 -12.47
C PRO A 388 -5.14 -10.48 -13.42
N VAL A 389 -4.14 -10.33 -14.27
CA VAL A 389 -3.66 -11.33 -15.23
C VAL A 389 -2.19 -11.65 -14.93
N VAL A 390 -1.93 -12.91 -14.60
CA VAL A 390 -0.59 -13.44 -14.34
C VAL A 390 -0.18 -14.33 -15.50
N LEU A 391 0.96 -14.02 -16.13
CA LEU A 391 1.53 -14.91 -17.14
C LEU A 391 2.29 -16.05 -16.47
N MET A 392 1.93 -17.30 -16.78
CA MET A 392 2.67 -18.48 -16.34
C MET A 392 3.43 -19.08 -17.53
N GLY A 393 4.73 -19.32 -17.39
CA GLY A 393 5.51 -19.90 -18.48
C GLY A 393 6.94 -20.24 -18.09
N TYR A 394 7.78 -20.44 -19.11
CA TYR A 394 9.19 -20.83 -18.97
C TYR A 394 10.11 -19.65 -19.32
N ALA A 395 11.34 -19.70 -18.83
CA ALA A 395 12.33 -18.65 -18.99
C ALA A 395 12.71 -18.39 -20.44
N ASN A 396 12.86 -19.46 -21.24
CA ASN A 396 13.44 -19.35 -22.58
C ASN A 396 12.71 -18.37 -23.53
N PRO A 397 11.37 -18.37 -23.65
CA PRO A 397 10.66 -17.35 -24.43
C PRO A 397 10.92 -15.90 -23.97
N ILE A 398 11.02 -15.68 -22.66
CA ILE A 398 11.29 -14.36 -22.06
C ILE A 398 12.73 -13.92 -22.35
N GLU A 399 13.70 -14.81 -22.13
CA GLU A 399 15.12 -14.54 -22.37
C GLU A 399 15.41 -14.30 -23.86
N ARG A 400 14.73 -15.04 -24.76
CA ARG A 400 14.80 -14.78 -26.21
C ARG A 400 14.25 -13.42 -26.62
N MET A 401 13.23 -12.91 -25.92
CA MET A 401 12.70 -11.56 -26.12
C MET A 401 13.61 -10.50 -25.50
N GLY A 402 14.34 -10.87 -24.45
CA GLY A 402 15.13 -9.99 -23.60
C GLY A 402 14.30 -9.50 -22.41
N ARG A 403 14.87 -9.57 -21.21
CA ARG A 403 14.15 -9.30 -19.94
C ARG A 403 13.49 -7.91 -19.89
N ASP A 404 14.23 -6.86 -20.26
CA ASP A 404 13.70 -5.50 -20.27
C ASP A 404 12.64 -5.29 -21.36
N ALA A 405 12.86 -5.84 -22.55
CA ALA A 405 11.89 -5.75 -23.65
C ALA A 405 10.59 -6.50 -23.30
N PHE A 406 10.71 -7.65 -22.62
CA PHE A 406 9.56 -8.36 -22.08
C PHE A 406 8.87 -7.55 -21.00
N GLY A 407 9.59 -7.02 -20.00
CA GLY A 407 9.00 -6.23 -18.91
C GLY A 407 8.23 -5.02 -19.43
N ALA A 408 8.81 -4.28 -20.38
CA ALA A 408 8.12 -3.17 -21.04
C ALA A 408 6.87 -3.62 -21.81
N ALA A 409 6.99 -4.67 -22.62
CA ALA A 409 5.86 -5.16 -23.43
C ALA A 409 4.73 -5.77 -22.58
N ALA A 410 5.07 -6.43 -21.48
CA ALA A 410 4.13 -7.00 -20.52
C ALA A 410 3.38 -5.90 -19.76
N ARG A 411 4.08 -4.88 -19.26
CA ARG A 411 3.45 -3.71 -18.66
C ARG A 411 2.52 -3.01 -19.65
N ASP A 412 2.99 -2.75 -20.86
CA ASP A 412 2.20 -2.06 -21.90
C ASP A 412 0.99 -2.89 -22.38
N ALA A 413 1.00 -4.20 -22.18
CA ALA A 413 -0.16 -5.07 -22.41
C ALA A 413 -1.16 -5.08 -21.24
N GLY A 414 -0.73 -4.69 -20.04
CA GLY A 414 -1.52 -4.76 -18.81
C GLY A 414 -1.39 -6.09 -18.06
N VAL A 415 -0.21 -6.73 -18.11
CA VAL A 415 0.13 -7.89 -17.28
C VAL A 415 0.48 -7.44 -15.86
N ASP A 416 -0.09 -8.10 -14.86
CA ASP A 416 0.06 -7.73 -13.44
C ASP A 416 1.10 -8.60 -12.72
N GLY A 417 1.31 -9.83 -13.18
CA GLY A 417 2.30 -10.73 -12.60
C GLY A 417 2.89 -11.72 -13.58
N VAL A 418 4.01 -12.32 -13.19
CA VAL A 418 4.68 -13.36 -13.96
C VAL A 418 5.17 -14.48 -13.05
N LEU A 419 4.84 -15.71 -13.42
CA LEU A 419 5.33 -16.94 -12.80
C LEU A 419 6.19 -17.68 -13.83
N VAL A 420 7.51 -17.67 -13.61
CA VAL A 420 8.47 -18.39 -14.45
C VAL A 420 8.85 -19.69 -13.76
N VAL A 421 8.35 -20.81 -14.26
CA VAL A 421 8.37 -22.11 -13.54
C VAL A 421 9.78 -22.66 -13.32
N ASP A 422 10.71 -22.35 -14.21
CA ASP A 422 12.10 -22.81 -14.23
C ASP A 422 13.10 -21.75 -13.72
N TYR A 423 12.62 -20.67 -13.08
CA TYR A 423 13.45 -19.73 -12.34
C TYR A 423 13.50 -20.06 -10.85
N PRO A 424 14.59 -20.68 -10.36
CA PRO A 424 14.77 -20.88 -8.93
C PRO A 424 15.06 -19.54 -8.23
N PRO A 425 14.63 -19.36 -6.96
CA PRO A 425 14.80 -18.09 -6.25
C PRO A 425 16.27 -17.64 -6.13
N GLU A 426 17.21 -18.59 -6.18
CA GLU A 426 18.65 -18.36 -6.14
C GLU A 426 19.16 -17.60 -7.38
N GLU A 427 18.48 -17.72 -8.53
CA GLU A 427 18.88 -17.10 -9.81
C GLU A 427 17.94 -15.95 -10.22
N ALA A 428 16.81 -15.80 -9.54
CA ALA A 428 15.74 -14.92 -9.97
C ALA A 428 15.80 -13.50 -9.40
N ALA A 429 16.75 -13.16 -8.51
CA ALA A 429 16.80 -11.85 -7.85
C ALA A 429 16.83 -10.68 -8.86
N GLY A 430 17.72 -10.74 -9.85
CA GLY A 430 17.83 -9.70 -10.88
C GLY A 430 16.61 -9.63 -11.80
N PHE A 431 15.98 -10.77 -12.09
CA PHE A 431 14.71 -10.80 -12.84
C PHE A 431 13.57 -10.19 -12.03
N ALA A 432 13.45 -10.55 -10.75
CA ALA A 432 12.44 -10.04 -9.84
C ALA A 432 12.56 -8.52 -9.65
N ASP A 433 13.78 -8.01 -9.51
CA ASP A 433 14.03 -6.55 -9.45
C ASP A 433 13.63 -5.86 -10.74
N ALA A 434 13.95 -6.44 -11.90
CA ALA A 434 13.56 -5.90 -13.20
C ALA A 434 12.03 -5.85 -13.34
N MET A 435 11.33 -6.97 -13.10
CA MET A 435 9.87 -7.04 -13.21
C MET A 435 9.16 -6.06 -12.27
N ARG A 436 9.63 -5.94 -11.02
CA ARG A 436 9.15 -4.91 -10.09
C ARG A 436 9.34 -3.49 -10.62
N GLY A 437 10.46 -3.22 -11.30
CA GLY A 437 10.69 -1.93 -11.94
C GLY A 437 9.68 -1.59 -13.04
N TYR A 438 9.04 -2.60 -13.63
CA TYR A 438 7.95 -2.45 -14.61
C TYR A 438 6.56 -2.57 -13.99
N GLY A 439 6.44 -2.76 -12.68
CA GLY A 439 5.14 -2.93 -12.01
C GLY A 439 4.54 -4.32 -12.07
N ILE A 440 5.33 -5.32 -12.43
CA ILE A 440 4.89 -6.70 -12.61
C ILE A 440 5.33 -7.51 -11.39
N ASP A 441 4.39 -8.24 -10.79
CA ASP A 441 4.64 -9.08 -9.62
C ASP A 441 5.39 -10.38 -10.00
N PRO A 442 6.64 -10.58 -9.54
CA PRO A 442 7.29 -11.88 -9.67
C PRO A 442 6.69 -12.90 -8.68
N ILE A 443 5.89 -13.82 -9.21
CA ILE A 443 5.26 -14.92 -8.47
C ILE A 443 6.24 -16.11 -8.42
N PHE A 444 6.37 -16.74 -7.25
CA PHE A 444 7.29 -17.86 -7.06
C PHE A 444 6.60 -19.12 -6.54
N LEU A 445 7.18 -20.27 -6.88
CA LEU A 445 6.73 -21.59 -6.47
C LEU A 445 7.37 -22.02 -5.14
N LEU A 446 6.57 -22.63 -4.28
CA LEU A 446 6.99 -23.43 -3.14
C LEU A 446 6.52 -24.88 -3.30
N ALA A 447 7.32 -25.81 -2.81
CA ALA A 447 7.03 -27.24 -2.80
C ALA A 447 7.04 -27.78 -1.36
N PRO A 448 6.49 -28.98 -1.10
CA PRO A 448 6.51 -29.58 0.24
C PRO A 448 7.91 -29.91 0.73
N THR A 449 8.85 -30.04 -0.21
CA THR A 449 10.28 -30.30 0.00
C THR A 449 11.13 -29.03 0.10
N SER A 450 10.54 -27.84 -0.07
CA SER A 450 11.27 -26.58 0.08
C SER A 450 11.85 -26.45 1.49
N THR A 451 13.15 -26.15 1.58
CA THR A 451 13.83 -25.91 2.86
C THR A 451 13.44 -24.55 3.43
N ASP A 452 13.68 -24.36 4.73
CA ASP A 452 13.45 -23.08 5.41
C ASP A 452 14.28 -21.94 4.76
N GLU A 453 15.49 -22.22 4.27
CA GLU A 453 16.29 -21.22 3.56
C GLU A 453 15.63 -20.81 2.25
N ARG A 454 15.08 -21.77 1.48
CA ARG A 454 14.37 -21.49 0.23
C ARG A 454 13.08 -20.70 0.46
N ILE A 455 12.33 -21.03 1.50
CA ILE A 455 11.13 -20.27 1.91
C ILE A 455 11.52 -18.83 2.25
N ALA A 456 12.58 -18.62 3.03
CA ALA A 456 13.07 -17.28 3.36
C ALA A 456 13.64 -16.52 2.14
N ALA A 457 14.27 -17.22 1.20
CA ALA A 457 14.74 -16.63 -0.05
C ALA A 457 13.56 -16.10 -0.87
N ILE A 458 12.52 -16.92 -1.05
CA ILE A 458 11.29 -16.52 -1.75
C ILE A 458 10.61 -15.33 -1.06
N GLY A 459 10.50 -15.33 0.27
CA GLY A 459 9.93 -14.21 1.02
C GLY A 459 10.65 -12.86 0.83
N ARG A 460 11.90 -12.86 0.32
CA ARG A 460 12.63 -11.63 -0.02
C ARG A 460 12.40 -11.15 -1.45
N VAL A 461 12.14 -12.07 -2.38
CA VAL A 461 12.13 -11.76 -3.83
C VAL A 461 10.74 -11.83 -4.47
N ALA A 462 9.76 -12.47 -3.85
CA ALA A 462 8.40 -12.55 -4.37
C ALA A 462 7.58 -11.27 -4.11
N SER A 463 6.57 -11.02 -4.93
CA SER A 463 5.43 -10.13 -4.64
C SER A 463 4.14 -10.74 -5.23
N GLY A 464 3.00 -10.07 -5.10
CA GLY A 464 1.70 -10.63 -5.44
C GLY A 464 1.27 -11.73 -4.47
N TYR A 465 1.58 -12.98 -4.81
CA TYR A 465 1.34 -14.17 -3.99
C TYR A 465 2.47 -15.19 -4.17
N VAL A 466 2.50 -16.19 -3.30
CA VAL A 466 3.36 -17.36 -3.47
C VAL A 466 2.52 -18.57 -3.79
N TYR A 467 2.90 -19.28 -4.85
CA TYR A 467 2.21 -20.46 -5.32
C TYR A 467 2.80 -21.70 -4.64
N TYR A 468 2.03 -22.35 -3.76
CA TYR A 468 2.39 -23.63 -3.15
C TYR A 468 1.85 -24.81 -3.96
N VAL A 469 2.76 -25.63 -4.51
CA VAL A 469 2.42 -26.83 -5.29
C VAL A 469 2.40 -28.06 -4.39
N SER A 470 1.27 -28.79 -4.33
CA SER A 470 1.20 -30.05 -3.59
C SER A 470 1.59 -31.26 -4.47
N LEU A 471 2.84 -31.71 -4.38
CA LEU A 471 3.41 -32.76 -5.25
C LEU A 471 3.08 -34.22 -4.87
N LYS A 472 2.26 -34.49 -3.85
CA LYS A 472 1.78 -35.86 -3.58
C LYS A 472 0.66 -36.22 -4.56
N GLY A 473 1.03 -36.49 -5.83
CA GLY A 473 0.09 -36.90 -6.87
C GLY A 473 0.70 -37.51 -8.14
N VAL A 474 2.03 -37.59 -8.26
CA VAL A 474 2.70 -38.22 -9.43
C VAL A 474 2.74 -39.75 -9.39
N THR A 475 2.14 -40.37 -8.36
CA THR A 475 2.00 -41.84 -8.25
C THR A 475 0.60 -42.22 -7.76
N GLY A 476 -0.38 -42.25 -8.67
CA GLY A 476 -1.57 -43.12 -8.60
C GLY A 476 -2.52 -43.07 -7.39
N ALA A 477 -2.33 -42.20 -6.39
CA ALA A 477 -3.20 -42.10 -5.22
C ALA A 477 -4.13 -40.87 -5.32
N ALA A 478 -5.43 -41.13 -5.35
CA ALA A 478 -6.47 -40.20 -5.80
C ALA A 478 -6.94 -39.15 -4.77
N ASN A 479 -6.23 -38.92 -3.65
CA ASN A 479 -6.71 -38.04 -2.58
C ASN A 479 -5.74 -36.91 -2.25
N LEU A 480 -6.27 -35.68 -2.29
CA LEU A 480 -5.58 -34.47 -1.84
C LEU A 480 -5.37 -34.53 -0.32
N ASP A 481 -4.13 -34.42 0.14
CA ASP A 481 -3.80 -34.42 1.57
C ASP A 481 -3.78 -32.99 2.13
N VAL A 482 -4.97 -32.46 2.42
CA VAL A 482 -5.15 -31.11 3.02
C VAL A 482 -4.41 -30.99 4.36
N SER A 483 -4.30 -32.10 5.12
CA SER A 483 -3.60 -32.10 6.41
C SER A 483 -2.11 -31.85 6.27
N SER A 484 -1.46 -32.43 5.25
CA SER A 484 -0.06 -32.17 4.95
C SER A 484 0.18 -30.71 4.55
N ILE A 485 -0.75 -30.10 3.80
CA ILE A 485 -0.68 -28.69 3.41
C ILE A 485 -0.78 -27.83 4.68
N ALA A 486 -1.81 -28.05 5.51
CA ALA A 486 -2.05 -27.34 6.76
C ALA A 486 -0.83 -27.34 7.69
N SER A 487 -0.13 -28.47 7.80
CA SER A 487 1.05 -28.60 8.67
C SER A 487 2.23 -27.71 8.27
N LYS A 488 2.35 -27.34 7.00
CA LYS A 488 3.44 -26.52 6.46
C LYS A 488 3.12 -25.02 6.46
N MET A 489 1.84 -24.65 6.44
CA MET A 489 1.40 -23.25 6.34
C MET A 489 1.98 -22.34 7.42
N PRO A 490 2.03 -22.72 8.73
CA PRO A 490 2.61 -21.85 9.75
C PRO A 490 4.09 -21.51 9.49
N ALA A 491 4.88 -22.48 9.04
CA ALA A 491 6.30 -22.30 8.76
C ALA A 491 6.54 -21.39 7.55
N ILE A 492 5.65 -21.46 6.55
CA ILE A 492 5.68 -20.59 5.37
C ILE A 492 5.26 -19.17 5.77
N LYS A 493 4.09 -19.00 6.40
CA LYS A 493 3.55 -17.68 6.81
C LYS A 493 4.45 -16.92 7.78
N ALA A 494 5.26 -17.62 8.59
CA ALA A 494 6.25 -16.98 9.45
C ALA A 494 7.39 -16.27 8.70
N ARG A 495 7.64 -16.64 7.43
CA ARG A 495 8.77 -16.16 6.62
C ARG A 495 8.34 -15.47 5.33
N VAL A 496 7.11 -15.70 4.91
CA VAL A 496 6.50 -15.18 3.69
C VAL A 496 5.24 -14.41 4.11
N PRO A 497 5.30 -13.07 4.18
CA PRO A 497 4.15 -12.23 4.55
C PRO A 497 3.19 -11.98 3.36
N LEU A 498 3.24 -12.84 2.34
CA LEU A 498 2.40 -12.77 1.14
C LEU A 498 1.28 -13.81 1.21
N PRO A 499 0.15 -13.58 0.52
CA PRO A 499 -0.89 -14.59 0.33
C PRO A 499 -0.31 -15.87 -0.27
N ILE A 500 -0.79 -17.02 0.21
CA ILE A 500 -0.40 -18.34 -0.30
C ILE A 500 -1.53 -18.94 -1.14
N GLY A 501 -1.29 -19.04 -2.45
CA GLY A 501 -2.14 -19.76 -3.38
C GLY A 501 -1.74 -21.23 -3.43
N VAL A 502 -2.67 -22.14 -3.15
CA VAL A 502 -2.40 -23.58 -3.20
C VAL A 502 -2.96 -24.16 -4.49
N GLY A 503 -2.09 -24.82 -5.26
CA GLY A 503 -2.48 -25.51 -6.47
C GLY A 503 -2.13 -26.99 -6.46
N PHE A 504 -2.67 -27.70 -7.45
CA PHE A 504 -2.56 -29.14 -7.73
C PHE A 504 -3.68 -29.99 -7.11
N GLY A 505 -4.38 -30.79 -7.93
CA GLY A 505 -5.37 -31.78 -7.49
C GLY A 505 -6.80 -31.28 -7.22
N ILE A 506 -7.06 -29.98 -7.39
CA ILE A 506 -8.41 -29.39 -7.25
C ILE A 506 -9.22 -29.65 -8.52
N ARG A 507 -10.36 -30.32 -8.41
CA ARG A 507 -11.16 -30.80 -9.55
C ARG A 507 -12.59 -30.30 -9.58
N ASP A 508 -13.07 -29.78 -8.46
CA ASP A 508 -14.47 -29.41 -8.25
C ASP A 508 -14.58 -28.43 -7.06
N ALA A 509 -15.78 -27.91 -6.87
CA ALA A 509 -16.12 -26.98 -5.79
C ALA A 509 -15.80 -27.55 -4.38
N ALA A 510 -16.04 -28.85 -4.17
CA ALA A 510 -15.81 -29.50 -2.88
C ALA A 510 -14.31 -29.55 -2.52
N THR A 511 -13.46 -29.95 -3.46
CA THR A 511 -12.00 -29.95 -3.28
C THR A 511 -11.43 -28.55 -3.16
N ALA A 512 -11.98 -27.56 -3.89
CA ALA A 512 -11.57 -26.16 -3.76
C ALA A 512 -11.85 -25.63 -2.34
N ARG A 513 -13.06 -25.87 -1.82
CA ARG A 513 -13.44 -25.49 -0.45
C ARG A 513 -12.50 -26.08 0.60
N ALA A 514 -12.21 -27.38 0.51
CA ALA A 514 -11.32 -28.04 1.47
C ALA A 514 -9.91 -27.44 1.49
N VAL A 515 -9.39 -26.99 0.34
CA VAL A 515 -8.09 -26.32 0.25
C VAL A 515 -8.15 -24.88 0.79
N ALA A 516 -9.26 -24.19 0.56
CA ALA A 516 -9.46 -22.80 0.97
C ALA A 516 -9.46 -22.62 2.50
N GLU A 517 -9.82 -23.67 3.26
CA GLU A 517 -9.74 -23.68 4.74
C GLU A 517 -8.30 -23.42 5.25
N VAL A 518 -7.30 -23.83 4.48
CA VAL A 518 -5.88 -23.80 4.90
C VAL A 518 -5.01 -22.89 4.03
N SER A 519 -5.59 -22.19 3.06
CA SER A 519 -4.88 -21.33 2.11
C SER A 519 -5.55 -19.96 1.99
N ASP A 520 -4.86 -19.01 1.35
CA ASP A 520 -5.41 -17.68 1.05
C ASP A 520 -6.05 -17.66 -0.35
N ALA A 521 -5.59 -18.53 -1.25
CA ALA A 521 -6.15 -18.72 -2.58
C ALA A 521 -6.08 -20.18 -3.05
N VAL A 522 -6.95 -20.53 -4.00
CA VAL A 522 -7.02 -21.85 -4.64
C VAL A 522 -6.69 -21.70 -6.12
N VAL A 523 -5.74 -22.49 -6.62
CA VAL A 523 -5.32 -22.46 -8.03
C VAL A 523 -5.82 -23.70 -8.78
N MET A 524 -6.53 -23.49 -9.89
CA MET A 524 -7.17 -24.54 -10.67
C MET A 524 -6.78 -24.50 -12.14
N GLY A 525 -5.98 -25.48 -12.61
CA GLY A 525 -5.57 -25.55 -14.02
C GLY A 525 -6.12 -26.75 -14.78
N SER A 526 -5.63 -27.95 -14.47
CA SER A 526 -5.87 -29.16 -15.28
C SER A 526 -7.35 -29.47 -15.55
N ARG A 527 -8.24 -29.22 -14.59
CA ARG A 527 -9.68 -29.43 -14.78
C ARG A 527 -10.29 -28.47 -15.80
N ILE A 528 -9.87 -27.20 -15.80
CA ILE A 528 -10.35 -26.16 -16.72
C ILE A 528 -9.87 -26.48 -18.14
N VAL A 529 -8.60 -26.86 -18.29
CA VAL A 529 -8.05 -27.31 -19.59
C VAL A 529 -8.84 -28.51 -20.13
N GLN A 530 -9.12 -29.52 -19.29
CA GLN A 530 -9.94 -30.67 -19.69
C GLN A 530 -11.38 -30.28 -20.07
N LEU A 531 -11.98 -29.34 -19.34
CA LEU A 531 -13.34 -28.87 -19.62
C LEU A 531 -13.42 -28.22 -21.01
N LEU A 532 -12.44 -27.36 -21.34
CA LEU A 532 -12.36 -26.71 -22.64
C LEU A 532 -12.02 -27.69 -23.77
N GLU A 533 -11.15 -28.67 -23.52
CA GLU A 533 -10.84 -29.76 -24.47
C GLU A 533 -12.09 -30.60 -24.81
N GLN A 534 -12.95 -30.85 -23.82
CA GLN A 534 -14.15 -31.69 -23.95
C GLN A 534 -15.39 -30.93 -24.42
N THR A 535 -15.36 -29.60 -24.41
CA THR A 535 -16.50 -28.75 -24.77
C THR A 535 -16.16 -27.88 -25.98
N PRO A 536 -16.04 -28.47 -27.20
CA PRO A 536 -15.79 -27.68 -28.40
C PRO A 536 -17.05 -26.91 -28.82
N GLY A 537 -16.86 -25.78 -29.51
CA GLY A 537 -17.97 -25.00 -30.09
C GLY A 537 -18.45 -23.84 -29.22
N GLN A 538 -19.51 -23.15 -29.66
CA GLN A 538 -19.92 -21.83 -29.14
C GLN A 538 -20.20 -21.83 -27.64
N ASP A 539 -20.69 -22.94 -27.07
CA ASP A 539 -21.07 -23.02 -25.66
C ASP A 539 -19.89 -23.09 -24.66
N ALA A 540 -18.65 -23.28 -25.15
CA ALA A 540 -17.46 -23.48 -24.30
C ALA A 540 -17.27 -22.38 -23.24
N ALA A 541 -17.44 -21.11 -23.62
CA ALA A 541 -17.32 -19.99 -22.70
C ALA A 541 -18.44 -19.95 -21.65
N HIS A 542 -19.67 -20.33 -22.04
CA HIS A 542 -20.79 -20.42 -21.11
C HIS A 542 -20.56 -21.52 -20.06
N VAL A 543 -20.13 -22.70 -20.51
CA VAL A 543 -19.81 -23.83 -19.63
C VAL A 543 -18.63 -23.50 -18.72
N LEU A 544 -17.59 -22.83 -19.23
CA LEU A 544 -16.46 -22.37 -18.43
C LEU A 544 -16.91 -21.40 -17.34
N LYS A 545 -17.69 -20.37 -17.69
CA LYS A 545 -18.23 -19.40 -16.73
C LYS A 545 -19.05 -20.09 -15.64
N ALA A 546 -19.95 -21.00 -16.02
CA ALA A 546 -20.79 -21.73 -15.08
C ALA A 546 -19.97 -22.59 -14.11
N PHE A 547 -18.94 -23.27 -14.61
CA PHE A 547 -18.04 -24.06 -13.78
C PHE A 547 -17.25 -23.20 -12.78
N VAL A 548 -16.69 -22.07 -13.22
CA VAL A 548 -15.96 -21.16 -12.32
C VAL A 548 -16.90 -20.54 -11.28
N ALA A 549 -18.13 -20.18 -11.67
CA ALA A 549 -19.13 -19.64 -10.75
C ALA A 549 -19.56 -20.63 -9.67
N ASP A 550 -19.68 -21.93 -10.01
CA ASP A 550 -19.96 -22.98 -9.03
C ASP A 550 -18.85 -23.11 -7.98
N VAL A 551 -17.59 -23.10 -8.44
CA VAL A 551 -16.43 -23.10 -7.53
C VAL A 551 -16.39 -21.83 -6.68
N ARG A 552 -16.61 -20.66 -7.28
CA ARG A 552 -16.64 -19.36 -6.58
C ARG A 552 -17.68 -19.35 -5.47
N HIS A 553 -18.88 -19.83 -5.77
CA HIS A 553 -19.97 -19.91 -4.80
C HIS A 553 -19.60 -20.80 -3.60
N ALA A 554 -19.02 -21.97 -3.84
CA ALA A 554 -18.59 -22.86 -2.76
C ALA A 554 -17.44 -22.30 -1.91
N LEU A 555 -16.57 -21.46 -2.49
CA LEU A 555 -15.53 -20.77 -1.76
C LEU A 555 -16.08 -19.63 -0.89
N ASP A 556 -17.12 -18.93 -1.37
CA ASP A 556 -17.75 -17.83 -0.63
C ASP A 556 -18.67 -18.34 0.50
N GLU A 557 -19.30 -19.51 0.37
CA GLU A 557 -20.06 -20.15 1.46
C GLU A 557 -19.19 -20.69 2.62
N ALA A 558 -17.90 -20.87 2.37
CA ALA A 558 -16.97 -21.42 3.34
C ALA A 558 -16.32 -20.37 4.25
N ALA A 559 -16.51 -19.09 3.92
CA ALA A 559 -15.85 -17.95 4.54
C ALA A 559 -16.83 -17.20 5.47
#